data_AF-A0A5C5TAZ8-F1
#
_entry.id   AF-A0A5C5TAZ8-F1
#
_cell.length_a   1.000
_cell.length_b   1.000
_cell.length_c   1.000
_cell.angle_alpha   90.00
_cell.angle_beta   90.00
_cell.angle_gamma   90.00
#
_symmetry.space_group_name_H-M   'P 1'
#
loop_
_entity.id
_entity.type
_entity.pdbx_description
1 polymer ?
#
loop_
_entity_poly.entity_id
_entity_poly.type
_entity_poly.pdbx_seq_one_letter_code
_entity_poly.pdbx_strand_id
1 'polypeptide(L)'
;MAASLTKRAAWAALALVAAGFVGVVAMRGERPEAGLQRFEPSGFLAGRAPQDVRALVIDAGGHQRHYRRSPQGAWSTGDPPTDIAPDRAARIEQALELLRNAKPERRFTAEEAASMPATDLGLAPPVLVVSVVDVNAAAFTIAFGVENPLGLARYTRVVGDDTLWLVPKHVADAWDAVVGQP
;
A
#
# COMPACT_ATOMS: atom_id res chain seq x y z
N MET A 1 68.48 -25.62 -3.09
CA MET A 1 67.43 -24.98 -3.94
C MET A 1 66.17 -25.85 -4.15
N ALA A 2 65.87 -26.86 -3.31
CA ALA A 2 64.71 -27.76 -3.52
C ALA A 2 63.44 -27.40 -2.71
N ALA A 3 63.54 -26.61 -1.64
CA ALA A 3 62.44 -26.32 -0.72
C ALA A 3 61.40 -25.31 -1.26
N SER A 4 61.74 -24.52 -2.29
CA SER A 4 60.84 -23.51 -2.87
C SER A 4 59.86 -24.09 -3.89
N LEU A 5 60.23 -25.18 -4.57
CA LEU A 5 59.41 -25.84 -5.59
C LEU A 5 58.27 -26.64 -4.96
N THR A 6 58.52 -27.34 -3.86
CA THR A 6 57.48 -28.05 -3.09
C THR A 6 56.45 -27.12 -2.49
N LYS A 7 56.88 -25.96 -1.97
CA LYS A 7 55.96 -24.93 -1.45
C LYS A 7 55.08 -24.35 -2.57
N ARG A 8 55.65 -24.07 -3.75
CA ARG A 8 54.89 -23.58 -4.92
C ARG A 8 53.90 -24.62 -5.45
N ALA A 9 54.30 -25.89 -5.51
CA ALA A 9 53.42 -26.98 -5.89
C ALA A 9 52.26 -27.16 -4.90
N ALA A 10 52.53 -27.07 -3.60
CA ALA A 10 51.50 -27.11 -2.56
C ALA A 10 50.50 -25.93 -2.68
N TRP A 11 51.00 -24.72 -2.93
CA TRP A 11 50.13 -23.56 -3.17
C TRP A 11 49.29 -23.69 -4.44
N ALA A 12 49.85 -24.23 -5.53
CA ALA A 12 49.12 -24.47 -6.76
C ALA A 12 48.01 -25.52 -6.57
N ALA A 13 48.31 -26.61 -5.85
CA ALA A 13 47.32 -27.63 -5.51
C ALA A 13 46.20 -27.05 -4.63
N LEU A 14 46.54 -26.23 -3.63
CA LEU A 14 45.55 -25.58 -2.78
C LEU A 14 44.66 -24.59 -3.56
N ALA A 15 45.25 -23.82 -4.49
CA ALA A 15 44.50 -22.92 -5.36
C ALA A 15 43.52 -23.69 -6.27
N LEU A 16 43.95 -24.83 -6.81
CA LEU A 16 43.09 -25.72 -7.61
C LEU A 16 41.92 -26.27 -6.80
N VAL A 17 42.17 -26.69 -5.56
CA VAL A 17 41.11 -27.16 -4.64
C VAL A 17 40.15 -26.02 -4.31
N ALA A 18 40.66 -24.83 -4.00
CA ALA A 18 39.83 -23.66 -3.72
C ALA A 18 38.98 -23.26 -4.94
N ALA A 19 39.56 -23.24 -6.13
CA ALA A 19 38.85 -22.95 -7.37
C ALA A 19 37.77 -24.01 -7.67
N GLY A 20 38.08 -25.30 -7.48
CA GLY A 20 37.12 -26.38 -7.62
C GLY A 20 35.97 -26.27 -6.61
N PHE A 21 36.29 -25.92 -5.35
CA PHE A 21 35.28 -25.69 -4.32
C PHE A 21 34.37 -24.51 -4.65
N VAL A 22 34.94 -23.37 -5.06
CA VAL A 22 34.17 -22.20 -5.51
C VAL A 22 33.31 -22.55 -6.72
N GLY A 23 33.82 -23.34 -7.67
CA GLY A 23 33.05 -23.82 -8.82
C GLY A 23 31.86 -24.68 -8.44
N VAL A 24 32.06 -25.64 -7.51
CA VAL A 24 30.96 -26.48 -7.00
C VAL A 24 29.93 -25.64 -6.25
N VAL A 25 30.36 -24.68 -5.43
CA VAL A 25 29.45 -23.75 -4.74
C VAL A 25 28.72 -22.85 -5.72
N ALA A 26 29.36 -22.40 -6.79
CA ALA A 26 28.71 -21.58 -7.82
C ALA A 26 27.69 -22.37 -8.64
N MET A 27 27.93 -23.66 -8.91
CA MET A 27 27.00 -24.52 -9.64
C MET A 27 25.85 -25.06 -8.77
N ARG A 28 26.09 -25.28 -7.46
CA ARG A 28 25.06 -25.71 -6.49
C ARG A 28 24.37 -24.57 -5.77
N GLY A 29 24.91 -23.36 -5.90
CA GLY A 29 24.26 -22.15 -5.45
C GLY A 29 23.09 -21.86 -6.37
N GLU A 30 21.99 -22.58 -6.18
CA GLU A 30 20.68 -22.00 -6.43
C GLU A 30 20.66 -20.72 -5.58
N ARG A 31 20.99 -19.58 -6.18
CA ARG A 31 20.43 -18.34 -5.67
C ARG A 31 18.93 -18.62 -5.73
N PRO A 32 18.20 -18.68 -4.59
CA PRO A 32 16.77 -18.50 -4.71
C PRO A 32 16.70 -17.17 -5.45
N GLU A 33 16.23 -17.21 -6.68
CA GLU A 33 16.14 -15.98 -7.43
C GLU A 33 15.43 -15.04 -6.47
N ALA A 34 15.94 -13.81 -6.32
CA ALA A 34 15.05 -12.70 -6.04
C ALA A 34 14.14 -12.56 -7.29
N GLY A 35 13.47 -13.66 -7.64
CA GLY A 35 12.48 -13.78 -8.66
C GLY A 35 11.46 -12.81 -8.16
N LEU A 36 11.31 -11.76 -8.95
CA LEU A 36 10.30 -10.75 -8.81
C LEU A 36 9.01 -11.47 -8.47
N GLN A 37 8.70 -11.63 -7.18
CA GLN A 37 7.47 -12.24 -6.76
C GLN A 37 6.40 -11.42 -7.46
N ARG A 38 5.53 -12.09 -8.20
CA ARG A 38 4.47 -11.40 -8.94
C ARG A 38 3.77 -10.49 -7.95
N PHE A 39 3.87 -9.18 -8.20
CA PHE A 39 3.30 -8.19 -7.29
C PHE A 39 1.81 -8.49 -7.14
N GLU A 40 1.42 -8.84 -5.92
CA GLU A 40 0.03 -9.10 -5.56
C GLU A 40 -0.44 -7.94 -4.69
N PRO A 41 -1.39 -7.11 -5.19
CA PRO A 41 -1.95 -6.04 -4.40
C PRO A 41 -2.50 -6.58 -3.08
N SER A 42 -2.11 -5.98 -1.97
CA SER A 42 -2.46 -6.46 -0.62
C SER A 42 -3.27 -5.44 0.20
N GLY A 43 -3.74 -4.36 -0.44
CA GLY A 43 -4.57 -3.33 0.18
C GLY A 43 -6.07 -3.60 0.03
N PHE A 44 -6.89 -2.66 0.52
CA PHE A 44 -8.35 -2.83 0.56
C PHE A 44 -9.01 -2.82 -0.82
N LEU A 45 -8.37 -2.19 -1.81
CA LEU A 45 -8.83 -2.21 -3.20
C LEU A 45 -8.18 -3.31 -4.04
N ALA A 46 -7.50 -4.30 -3.46
CA ALA A 46 -6.75 -5.31 -4.23
C ALA A 46 -7.53 -5.97 -5.39
N GLY A 47 -8.84 -6.18 -5.23
CA GLY A 47 -9.71 -6.75 -6.27
C GLY A 47 -10.24 -5.74 -7.31
N ARG A 48 -9.82 -4.47 -7.26
CA ARG A 48 -10.31 -3.39 -8.13
C ARG A 48 -9.15 -2.58 -8.69
N ALA A 49 -9.20 -2.32 -9.99
CA ALA A 49 -8.18 -1.50 -10.61
C ALA A 49 -8.49 0.00 -10.40
N PRO A 50 -7.51 0.87 -10.07
CA PRO A 50 -7.74 2.30 -9.85
C PRO A 50 -8.34 3.01 -11.06
N GLN A 51 -8.02 2.54 -12.27
CA GLN A 51 -8.58 3.04 -13.52
C GLN A 51 -10.08 2.72 -13.70
N ASP A 52 -10.59 1.73 -12.97
CA ASP A 52 -12.00 1.35 -13.01
C ASP A 52 -12.86 2.20 -12.08
N VAL A 53 -12.25 3.00 -11.18
CA VAL A 53 -12.97 3.93 -10.32
C VAL A 53 -13.58 5.04 -11.17
N ARG A 54 -14.90 5.24 -11.01
CA ARG A 54 -15.72 6.21 -11.76
C ARG A 54 -16.24 7.34 -10.89
N ALA A 55 -16.50 7.09 -9.62
CA ALA A 55 -16.86 8.14 -8.69
C ALA A 55 -16.10 7.96 -7.38
N LEU A 56 -15.80 9.10 -6.75
CA LEU A 56 -15.10 9.18 -5.49
C LEU A 56 -15.80 10.24 -4.64
N VAL A 57 -16.08 9.89 -3.39
CA VAL A 57 -16.65 10.79 -2.41
C VAL A 57 -15.74 10.78 -1.20
N ILE A 58 -15.25 11.95 -0.82
CA ILE A 58 -14.39 12.13 0.35
C ILE A 58 -15.14 13.01 1.33
N ASP A 59 -15.36 12.52 2.54
CA ASP A 59 -15.86 13.31 3.67
C ASP A 59 -14.72 13.48 4.68
N ALA A 60 -14.36 14.72 4.95
CA ALA A 60 -13.38 15.06 5.98
C ALA A 60 -13.94 16.18 6.84
N GLY A 61 -14.13 15.93 8.13
CA GLY A 61 -14.67 16.93 9.06
C GLY A 61 -16.05 17.47 8.70
N GLY A 62 -16.91 16.66 8.04
CA GLY A 62 -18.24 17.05 7.60
C GLY A 62 -18.26 17.81 6.27
N HIS A 63 -17.11 17.98 5.63
CA HIS A 63 -17.02 18.56 4.28
C HIS A 63 -16.92 17.46 3.24
N GLN A 64 -18.01 17.25 2.52
CA GLN A 64 -18.08 16.26 1.47
C GLN A 64 -17.61 16.84 0.13
N ARG A 65 -16.73 16.12 -0.55
CA ARG A 65 -16.25 16.43 -1.90
C ARG A 65 -16.55 15.26 -2.83
N HIS A 66 -17.14 15.58 -3.97
CA HIS A 66 -17.53 14.60 -4.97
C HIS A 66 -16.67 14.76 -6.22
N TYR A 67 -16.05 13.67 -6.65
CA TYR A 67 -15.29 13.59 -7.88
C TYR A 67 -15.89 12.55 -8.80
N ARG A 68 -15.90 12.84 -10.10
CA ARG A 68 -16.29 11.91 -11.16
C ARG A 68 -15.17 11.78 -12.17
N ARG A 69 -14.93 10.55 -12.62
CA ARG A 69 -13.99 10.25 -13.69
C ARG A 69 -14.76 10.07 -15.00
N SER A 70 -14.37 10.80 -16.04
CA SER A 70 -14.91 10.63 -17.38
C SER A 70 -14.45 9.29 -18.00
N PRO A 71 -15.11 8.80 -19.06
CA PRO A 71 -14.64 7.64 -19.82
C PRO A 71 -13.21 7.82 -20.39
N GLN A 72 -12.79 9.06 -20.63
CA GLN A 72 -11.44 9.41 -21.10
C GLN A 72 -10.40 9.45 -19.97
N GLY A 73 -10.81 9.22 -18.71
CA GLY A 73 -9.92 9.16 -17.56
C GLY A 73 -9.75 10.47 -16.80
N ALA A 74 -10.34 11.58 -17.27
CA ALA A 74 -10.22 12.89 -16.63
C ALA A 74 -11.12 13.01 -15.39
N TRP A 75 -10.59 13.63 -14.33
CA TRP A 75 -11.33 13.87 -13.10
C TRP A 75 -12.01 15.25 -13.12
N SER A 76 -13.24 15.29 -12.64
CA SER A 76 -14.06 16.48 -12.52
C SER A 76 -14.76 16.52 -11.17
N THR A 77 -15.21 17.71 -10.75
CA THR A 77 -15.98 17.95 -9.53
C THR A 77 -17.20 18.82 -9.81
N GLY A 78 -18.19 18.81 -8.91
CA GLY A 78 -19.37 19.67 -8.96
C GLY A 78 -20.45 19.22 -9.93
N ASP A 79 -21.49 20.06 -10.02
CA ASP A 79 -22.58 19.99 -10.99
C ASP A 79 -22.93 21.42 -11.42
N PRO A 80 -22.62 21.86 -12.65
CA PRO A 80 -22.07 21.07 -13.76
C PRO A 80 -20.62 20.61 -13.54
N PRO A 81 -20.18 19.51 -14.20
CA PRO A 81 -18.82 19.00 -14.06
C PRO A 81 -17.76 20.01 -14.50
N THR A 82 -16.82 20.29 -13.59
CA THR A 82 -15.65 21.13 -13.85
C THR A 82 -14.38 20.30 -13.65
N ASP A 83 -13.46 20.33 -14.61
CA ASP A 83 -12.19 19.63 -14.52
C ASP A 83 -11.39 20.12 -13.30
N ILE A 84 -10.77 19.19 -12.58
CA ILE A 84 -9.92 19.53 -11.44
C ILE A 84 -8.49 19.82 -11.90
N ALA A 85 -7.74 20.55 -11.07
CA ALA A 85 -6.32 20.80 -11.32
C ALA A 85 -5.53 19.48 -11.53
N PRO A 86 -4.57 19.42 -12.47
CA PRO A 86 -3.79 18.21 -12.74
C PRO A 86 -3.10 17.62 -11.50
N ASP A 87 -2.56 18.47 -10.62
CA ASP A 87 -1.92 18.03 -9.38
C ASP A 87 -2.89 17.36 -8.40
N ARG A 88 -4.16 17.76 -8.42
CA ARG A 88 -5.21 17.11 -7.60
C ARG A 88 -5.61 15.78 -8.21
N ALA A 89 -5.76 15.71 -9.54
CA ALA A 89 -6.02 14.47 -10.25
C ALA A 89 -4.92 13.43 -9.97
N ALA A 90 -3.65 13.84 -10.08
CA ALA A 90 -2.50 12.96 -9.80
C ALA A 90 -2.49 12.44 -8.34
N ARG A 91 -2.87 13.28 -7.37
CA ARG A 91 -3.01 12.85 -5.97
C ARG A 91 -4.14 11.85 -5.75
N ILE A 92 -5.26 12.01 -6.45
CA ILE A 92 -6.35 11.01 -6.42
C ILE A 92 -5.85 9.68 -6.94
N GLU A 93 -5.13 9.66 -8.08
CA GLU A 93 -4.54 8.43 -8.62
C GLU A 93 -3.59 7.77 -7.61
N GLN A 94 -2.68 8.55 -7.04
CA GLN A 94 -1.73 8.06 -6.05
C GLN A 94 -2.43 7.48 -4.81
N ALA A 95 -3.46 8.16 -4.29
CA ALA A 95 -4.20 7.70 -3.12
C ALA A 95 -4.97 6.40 -3.42
N LEU A 96 -5.55 6.27 -4.62
CA LEU A 96 -6.21 5.03 -5.07
C LEU A 96 -5.20 3.88 -5.23
N GLU A 97 -4.03 4.15 -5.79
CA GLU A 97 -2.95 3.16 -5.90
C GLU A 97 -2.48 2.68 -4.53
N LEU A 98 -2.26 3.60 -3.59
CA LEU A 98 -1.88 3.25 -2.23
C LEU A 98 -2.97 2.42 -1.54
N LEU A 99 -4.24 2.78 -1.69
CA LEU A 99 -5.35 2.03 -1.10
C LEU A 99 -5.48 0.60 -1.69
N ARG A 100 -5.04 0.40 -2.93
CA ARG A 100 -4.97 -0.91 -3.59
C ARG A 100 -3.76 -1.73 -3.14
N ASN A 101 -2.61 -1.08 -3.03
CA ASN A 101 -1.32 -1.76 -2.94
C ASN A 101 -0.83 -1.91 -1.50
N ALA A 102 -1.09 -0.93 -0.64
CA ALA A 102 -0.55 -0.89 0.71
C ALA A 102 -1.28 -1.89 1.61
N LYS A 103 -0.52 -2.86 2.12
CA LYS A 103 -1.01 -3.84 3.09
C LYS A 103 -1.28 -3.16 4.44
N PRO A 104 -2.41 -3.44 5.11
CA PRO A 104 -2.60 -3.05 6.50
C PRO A 104 -1.49 -3.63 7.38
N GLU A 105 -1.00 -2.84 8.34
CA GLU A 105 0.05 -3.28 9.26
C GLU A 105 -0.46 -4.36 10.21
N ARG A 106 -1.73 -4.24 10.60
CA ARG A 106 -2.36 -5.17 11.54
C ARG A 106 -3.85 -5.27 11.29
N ARG A 107 -4.34 -6.51 11.41
CA ARG A 107 -5.75 -6.83 11.61
C ARG A 107 -5.97 -7.09 13.09
N PHE A 108 -6.99 -6.50 13.70
CA PHE A 108 -7.40 -6.87 15.05
C PHE A 108 -8.40 -8.02 15.02
N THR A 109 -8.35 -8.85 16.04
CA THR A 109 -9.39 -9.84 16.32
C THR A 109 -10.67 -9.15 16.77
N ALA A 110 -11.80 -9.84 16.69
CA ALA A 110 -13.08 -9.30 17.14
C ALA A 110 -13.07 -8.96 18.65
N GLU A 111 -12.39 -9.77 19.47
CA GLU A 111 -12.25 -9.54 20.91
C GLU A 111 -11.41 -8.30 21.22
N GLU A 112 -10.26 -8.13 20.55
CA GLU A 112 -9.47 -6.91 20.67
C GLU A 112 -10.27 -5.68 20.23
N ALA A 113 -10.94 -5.75 19.08
CA ALA A 113 -11.75 -4.67 18.56
C ALA A 113 -12.91 -4.28 19.50
N ALA A 114 -13.54 -5.26 20.15
CA ALA A 114 -14.62 -5.02 21.11
C ALA A 114 -14.16 -4.26 22.37
N SER A 115 -12.88 -4.39 22.73
CA SER A 115 -12.29 -3.67 23.87
C SER A 115 -11.90 -2.22 23.57
N MET A 116 -11.98 -1.77 22.31
CA MET A 116 -11.58 -0.44 21.87
C MET A 116 -12.78 0.36 21.34
N PRO A 117 -13.34 1.31 22.11
CA PRO A 117 -14.48 2.10 21.69
C PRO A 117 -14.20 2.89 20.40
N ALA A 118 -15.14 2.86 19.46
CA ALA A 118 -14.97 3.54 18.16
C ALA A 118 -14.76 5.06 18.30
N THR A 119 -15.31 5.68 19.35
CA THR A 119 -15.09 7.10 19.68
C THR A 119 -13.63 7.40 19.98
N ASP A 120 -12.98 6.52 20.75
CA ASP A 120 -11.59 6.71 21.19
C ASP A 120 -10.62 6.50 20.02
N LEU A 121 -11.01 5.66 19.07
CA LEU A 121 -10.29 5.45 17.81
C LEU A 121 -10.59 6.53 16.76
N GLY A 122 -11.46 7.50 17.04
CA GLY A 122 -11.90 8.51 16.07
C GLY A 122 -12.64 7.93 14.86
N LEU A 123 -13.29 6.79 15.03
CA LEU A 123 -14.14 6.14 14.03
C LEU A 123 -15.64 6.45 14.24
N ALA A 124 -15.99 7.19 15.29
CA ALA A 124 -17.35 7.63 15.59
C ALA A 124 -17.35 9.05 16.23
N PRO A 125 -17.50 10.13 15.43
CA PRO A 125 -17.49 10.14 13.96
C PRO A 125 -16.09 9.86 13.39
N PRO A 126 -15.99 9.31 12.16
CA PRO A 126 -14.71 9.18 11.46
C PRO A 126 -14.02 10.52 11.21
N VAL A 127 -12.68 10.53 11.25
CA VAL A 127 -11.87 11.70 10.86
C VAL A 127 -11.95 11.93 9.34
N LEU A 128 -11.91 10.85 8.57
CA LEU A 128 -11.95 10.86 7.11
C LEU A 128 -12.70 9.63 6.61
N VAL A 129 -13.62 9.81 5.66
CA VAL A 129 -14.31 8.73 4.97
C VAL A 129 -14.05 8.84 3.47
N VAL A 130 -13.65 7.72 2.86
CA VAL A 130 -13.41 7.63 1.43
C VAL A 130 -14.34 6.57 0.86
N SER A 131 -15.23 6.98 -0.04
CA SER A 131 -16.14 6.10 -0.78
C SER A 131 -15.76 6.10 -2.25
N VAL A 132 -15.57 4.92 -2.82
CA VAL A 132 -15.30 4.73 -4.25
C VAL A 132 -16.42 3.92 -4.89
N VAL A 133 -16.75 4.26 -6.13
CA VAL A 133 -17.67 3.50 -6.98
C VAL A 133 -16.94 3.20 -8.28
N ASP A 134 -16.92 1.93 -8.66
CA ASP A 134 -16.29 1.48 -9.90
C ASP A 134 -17.25 1.49 -11.10
N VAL A 135 -16.71 1.11 -12.26
CA VAL A 135 -17.43 1.01 -13.54
C VAL A 135 -18.60 0.02 -13.51
N ASN A 136 -18.58 -0.96 -12.60
CA ASN A 136 -19.66 -1.92 -12.41
C ASN A 136 -20.68 -1.46 -11.35
N ALA A 137 -20.59 -0.18 -10.93
CA ALA A 137 -21.37 0.41 -9.86
C ALA A 137 -21.19 -0.26 -8.48
N ALA A 138 -20.14 -1.08 -8.30
CA ALA A 138 -19.85 -1.63 -6.99
C ALA A 138 -19.24 -0.54 -6.11
N ALA A 139 -19.74 -0.40 -4.89
CA ALA A 139 -19.23 0.57 -3.92
C ALA A 139 -18.21 -0.08 -2.98
N PHE A 140 -17.25 0.71 -2.52
CA PHE A 140 -16.36 0.38 -1.39
C PHE A 140 -16.18 1.65 -0.57
N THR A 141 -16.32 1.55 0.76
CA THR A 141 -16.16 2.70 1.65
C THR A 141 -15.26 2.33 2.81
N ILE A 142 -14.27 3.18 3.09
CA ILE A 142 -13.35 3.03 4.21
C ILE A 142 -13.39 4.29 5.08
N ALA A 143 -13.46 4.08 6.39
CA ALA A 143 -13.38 5.10 7.40
C ALA A 143 -11.99 5.06 8.05
N PHE A 144 -11.36 6.22 8.15
CA PHE A 144 -10.11 6.45 8.87
C PHE A 144 -10.40 7.23 10.14
N GLY A 145 -9.82 6.75 11.24
CA GLY A 145 -9.88 7.39 12.54
C GLY A 145 -8.60 8.14 12.87
N VAL A 146 -8.29 8.25 14.15
CA VAL A 146 -7.06 8.91 14.62
C VAL A 146 -5.83 8.04 14.37
N GLU A 147 -4.67 8.69 14.52
CA GLU A 147 -3.39 8.00 14.54
C GLU A 147 -3.26 7.14 15.80
N ASN A 148 -2.56 6.03 15.66
CA ASN A 148 -2.16 5.23 16.80
C ASN A 148 -1.19 6.02 17.70
N PRO A 149 -0.97 5.59 18.96
CA PRO A 149 -0.09 6.34 19.88
C PRO A 149 1.35 6.55 19.38
N LEU A 150 1.83 5.73 18.43
CA LEU A 150 3.15 5.88 17.84
C LEU A 150 3.20 6.88 16.66
N GLY A 151 2.04 7.33 16.17
CA GLY A 151 1.95 8.26 15.03
C GLY A 151 2.35 7.65 13.68
N LEU A 152 2.39 6.32 13.57
CA LEU A 152 2.88 5.61 12.38
C LEU A 152 1.76 5.01 11.52
N ALA A 153 0.56 4.84 12.10
CA ALA A 153 -0.58 4.24 11.44
C ALA A 153 -1.88 4.89 11.92
N ARG A 154 -2.95 4.76 11.13
CA ARG A 154 -4.32 5.15 11.54
C ARG A 154 -5.20 3.94 11.72
N TYR A 155 -6.09 4.02 12.70
CA TYR A 155 -7.18 3.06 12.85
C TYR A 155 -8.14 3.18 11.68
N THR A 156 -8.54 2.06 11.09
CA THR A 156 -9.49 2.07 9.96
C THR A 156 -10.51 0.95 10.06
N ARG A 157 -11.66 1.20 9.44
CA ARG A 157 -12.73 0.22 9.27
C ARG A 157 -13.33 0.34 7.87
N VAL A 158 -13.61 -0.79 7.23
CA VAL A 158 -14.39 -0.82 5.99
C VAL A 158 -15.86 -0.79 6.36
N VAL A 159 -16.65 0.10 5.77
CA VAL A 159 -18.09 0.19 6.07
C VAL A 159 -18.78 -1.11 5.65
N GLY A 160 -19.53 -1.72 6.57
CA GLY A 160 -20.15 -3.03 6.39
C GLY A 160 -19.29 -4.21 6.86
N ASP A 161 -18.07 -3.96 7.33
CA ASP A 161 -17.19 -4.94 7.99
C ASP A 161 -16.81 -4.41 9.39
N ASP A 162 -17.03 -5.21 10.44
CA ASP A 162 -16.68 -4.82 11.80
C ASP A 162 -15.18 -4.97 12.10
N THR A 163 -14.41 -5.52 11.16
CA THR A 163 -12.96 -5.68 11.30
C THR A 163 -12.28 -4.32 11.45
N LEU A 164 -11.56 -4.17 12.57
CA LEU A 164 -10.66 -3.05 12.80
C LEU A 164 -9.27 -3.37 12.23
N TRP A 165 -8.66 -2.36 11.62
CA TRP A 165 -7.32 -2.43 11.05
C TRP A 165 -6.43 -1.28 11.53
N LEU A 166 -5.11 -1.49 11.49
CA LEU A 166 -4.13 -0.42 11.45
C LEU A 166 -3.57 -0.32 10.03
N VAL A 167 -3.63 0.88 9.47
CA VAL A 167 -3.16 1.18 8.11
C VAL A 167 -2.00 2.16 8.21
N PRO A 168 -0.91 1.96 7.46
CA PRO A 168 0.23 2.88 7.49
C PRO A 168 -0.20 4.33 7.27
N LYS A 169 0.39 5.25 8.04
CA LYS A 169 0.05 6.68 8.03
C LYS A 169 0.12 7.29 6.62
N HIS A 170 1.10 6.88 5.81
CA HIS A 170 1.26 7.39 4.45
C HIS A 170 0.06 7.13 3.53
N VAL A 171 -0.73 6.08 3.78
CA VAL A 171 -1.97 5.82 3.03
C VAL A 171 -3.03 6.86 3.36
N ALA A 172 -3.19 7.18 4.66
CA ALA A 172 -4.14 8.19 5.10
C ALA A 172 -3.69 9.61 4.72
N ASP A 173 -2.39 9.91 4.85
CA ASP A 173 -1.82 11.20 4.46
C ASP A 173 -2.02 11.48 2.95
N ALA A 174 -2.02 10.46 2.10
CA ALA A 174 -2.32 10.62 0.68
C ALA A 174 -3.75 11.12 0.45
N TRP A 175 -4.72 10.66 1.23
CA TRP A 175 -6.09 11.14 1.18
C TRP A 175 -6.24 12.53 1.80
N ASP A 176 -5.56 12.80 2.92
CA ASP A 176 -5.50 14.13 3.51
C ASP A 176 -4.93 15.15 2.51
N ALA A 177 -3.95 14.77 1.69
CA ALA A 177 -3.38 15.62 0.65
C ALA A 177 -4.37 15.94 -0.49
N VAL A 178 -5.33 15.05 -0.79
CA VAL A 178 -6.44 15.33 -1.72
C VAL A 178 -7.42 16.35 -1.11
N VAL A 179 -7.58 16.35 0.21
CA VAL A 179 -8.46 17.29 0.93
C VAL A 179 -7.78 18.65 1.16
N GLY A 180 -6.51 18.67 1.56
CA GLY A 180 -5.84 19.84 2.12
C GLY A 180 -5.45 20.95 1.14
N GLN A 181 -5.49 20.72 -0.18
CA GLN A 181 -5.18 21.75 -1.17
C GLN A 181 -6.42 22.14 -1.99
N PRO A 182 -6.64 23.43 -2.31
CA PRO A 182 -7.63 23.92 -3.29
C PRO A 182 -7.23 23.58 -4.73
#